data_AF-A0A1I5J3E8-F1
#
_entry.id   AF-A0A1I5J3E8-F1
#
_cell.length_a   1.000
_cell.length_b   1.000
_cell.length_c   1.000
_cell.angle_alpha   90.00
_cell.angle_beta   90.00
_cell.angle_gamma   90.00
#
_symmetry.space_group_name_H-M   'P 1'
#
loop_
_entity.id
_entity.type
_entity.pdbx_description
1 polymer ?
#
loop_
_entity_poly.entity_id
_entity_poly.type
_entity_poly.pdbx_seq_one_letter_code
_entity_poly.pdbx_strand_id
1 'polypeptide(L)' 'MEIHIACPCCNNKRLFDAEDTTDGIIKIKCPRCKLVIAVSMHNKKIRTEQIGTQS' A
#
# COMPACT_ATOMS: atom_id res chain seq x y z
N MET A 1 -6.55 9.95 -12.60
CA MET A 1 -7.61 9.22 -11.85
C MET A 1 -7.03 8.78 -10.51
N GLU A 2 -7.78 8.85 -9.42
CA GLU A 2 -7.30 8.37 -8.11
C GLU A 2 -7.53 6.86 -7.95
N ILE A 3 -6.55 6.17 -7.37
CA ILE A 3 -6.61 4.74 -7.07
C ILE A 3 -6.56 4.53 -5.57
N HIS A 4 -7.58 3.86 -5.03
CA HIS A 4 -7.64 3.50 -3.61
C HIS A 4 -6.72 2.31 -3.32
N ILE A 5 -5.76 2.51 -2.42
CA ILE A 5 -4.83 1.45 -2.02
C ILE A 5 -5.38 0.71 -0.81
N ALA A 6 -5.62 -0.59 -0.93
CA ALA A 6 -6.11 -1.42 0.17
C ALA A 6 -4.97 -2.08 0.96
N CYS A 7 -5.24 -2.44 2.21
CA CYS A 7 -4.37 -3.30 3.00
C CYS A 7 -4.52 -4.76 2.54
N PRO A 8 -3.43 -5.46 2.16
CA PRO A 8 -3.51 -6.86 1.75
C PRO A 8 -3.76 -7.82 2.91
N CYS A 9 -3.58 -7.37 4.17
CA CYS A 9 -3.63 -8.24 5.34
C CYS A 9 -4.98 -8.26 6.07
N CYS A 10 -5.84 -7.27 5.84
CA CYS A 10 -7.09 -7.14 6.59
C CYS A 10 -8.18 -6.44 5.77
N ASN A 11 -9.38 -6.29 6.34
CA ASN A 11 -10.50 -5.63 5.66
C ASN A 11 -10.37 -4.10 5.52
N ASN A 12 -9.19 -3.52 5.78
CA ASN A 12 -8.99 -2.09 5.57
C ASN A 12 -8.83 -1.79 4.08
N LYS A 13 -9.90 -1.31 3.46
CA LYS A 13 -9.96 -1.07 2.01
C LYS A 13 -9.31 0.26 1.56
N ARG A 14 -8.81 1.08 2.49
CA ARG A 14 -8.19 2.38 2.19
C ARG A 14 -7.05 2.69 3.17
N LEU A 15 -5.81 2.53 2.71
CA LEU A 15 -4.59 2.97 3.38
C LEU A 15 -4.30 4.43 3.03
N PHE A 16 -4.33 4.74 1.75
CA PHE A 16 -4.20 6.07 1.15
C PHE A 16 -4.70 6.01 -0.30
N ASP A 17 -4.74 7.17 -0.96
CA ASP A 17 -5.08 7.29 -2.37
C ASP A 17 -3.82 7.70 -3.15
N ALA A 18 -3.67 7.16 -4.36
CA ALA A 18 -2.56 7.49 -5.25
C ALA A 18 -3.09 8.03 -6.58
N GLU A 19 -2.42 9.02 -7.15
CA GLU A 19 -2.66 9.40 -8.54
C GLU A 19 -2.18 8.28 -9.47
N ASP A 20 -2.88 8.05 -10.58
CA ASP A 20 -2.53 7.06 -11.62
C ASP A 20 -1.17 7.29 -12.30
N THR A 21 -0.63 8.50 -12.16
CA THR A 21 0.71 8.92 -12.62
C THR A 21 1.80 8.67 -11.57
N THR A 22 1.45 8.21 -10.37
CA THR A 22 2.41 7.96 -9.30
C THR A 22 3.26 6.74 -9.61
N ASP A 23 4.58 6.90 -9.59
CA ASP A 23 5.55 5.80 -9.59
C ASP A 23 6.43 5.89 -8.33
N GLY A 24 6.72 4.74 -7.72
CA GLY A 24 7.56 4.68 -6.52
C GLY A 24 7.19 3.58 -5.54
N ILE A 25 7.92 3.54 -4.42
CA ILE A 25 7.71 2.57 -3.34
C ILE A 25 7.47 3.32 -2.03
N ILE A 26 6.37 2.98 -1.35
CA ILE A 26 6.00 3.53 -0.04
C ILE A 26 5.90 2.38 0.98
N LYS A 27 6.42 2.60 2.19
CA LYS A 27 6.19 1.70 3.33
C LYS A 27 5.25 2.40 4.31
N ILE A 28 4.11 1.77 4.61
CA ILE A 28 3.09 2.34 5.50
C ILE A 28 2.60 1.31 6.53
N LYS A 29 2.41 1.74 7.77
CA LYS A 29 1.78 0.91 8.81
C LYS A 29 0.26 0.99 8.69
N CYS A 30 -0.41 -0.15 8.51
CA CYS A 30 -1.87 -0.17 8.48
C CYS A 30 -2.45 0.24 9.85
N PRO A 31 -3.34 1.24 9.91
CA PRO A 31 -3.90 1.70 11.18
C PRO A 31 -4.81 0.66 11.85
N ARG A 32 -5.37 -0.29 11.08
CA ARG A 32 -6.22 -1.37 11.62
C ARG A 32 -5.41 -2.55 12.16
N CYS A 33 -4.67 -3.25 11.30
CA CYS A 33 -3.96 -4.49 11.69
C CYS A 33 -2.53 -4.26 12.21
N LYS A 34 -2.03 -3.01 12.16
CA LYS A 34 -0.70 -2.60 12.64
C LYS A 34 0.49 -3.23 11.90
N LEU A 35 0.25 -4.04 10.87
CA LEU A 35 1.29 -4.59 10.00
C LEU A 35 1.86 -3.51 9.06
N VAL A 36 3.15 -3.63 8.74
CA VAL A 36 3.82 -2.74 7.78
C VAL A 36 3.63 -3.31 6.38
N ILE A 37 3.15 -2.46 5.48
CA ILE A 37 2.82 -2.79 4.10
C ILE A 37 3.76 -2.02 3.18
N ALA A 38 4.39 -2.72 2.24
CA ALA A 38 5.07 -2.10 1.11
C ALA A 38 4.06 -1.95 -0.03
N VAL A 39 4.01 -0.76 -0.62
CA VAL A 39 3.19 -0.44 -1.79
C VAL A 39 4.14 -0.01 -2.89
N SER A 40 4.14 -0.76 -3.99
CA SER A 40 4.95 -0.49 -5.17
C SER A 40 4.05 -0.10 -6.33
N MET A 41 4.30 1.07 -6.90
CA MET A 41 3.59 1.65 -8.03
C MET A 41 4.56 1.76 -9.20
N HIS A 42 4.27 1.06 -10.29
CA HIS A 42 5.10 1.09 -11.49
C HIS A 42 4.25 0.85 -12.74
N ASN A 43 4.33 1.74 -13.73
CA ASN A 43 3.60 1.60 -15.01
C ASN A 43 2.09 1.35 -14.81
N LYS A 44 1.44 2.13 -13.94
CA LYS A 44 0.01 2.01 -13.57
C LYS A 44 -0.36 0.68 -12.90
N LYS A 45 0.62 -0.13 -12.48
CA LYS A 45 0.39 -1.36 -11.70
C LYS A 45 0.71 -1.09 -10.24
N ILE A 46 -0.21 -1.49 -9.37
CA ILE A 46 -0.06 -1.43 -7.92
C ILE A 46 0.17 -2.84 -7.39
N ARG A 47 1.17 -2.98 -6.52
CA ARG A 47 1.39 -4.18 -5.71
C ARG A 47 1.45 -3.78 -4.25
N THR A 48 0.75 -4.52 -3.41
CA THR A 48 0.78 -4.36 -1.96
C THR A 48 1.19 -5.67 -1.32
N GLU A 49 2.20 -5.63 -0.47
CA GLU A 49 2.69 -6.82 0.24
C GLU A 49 2.97 -6.50 1.71
N GLN A 50 2.74 -7.48 2.58
CA GLN A 50 3.17 -7.40 3.96
C GLN A 50 4.69 -7.56 4.01
N ILE A 51 5.38 -6.59 4.58
CA ILE A 51 6.79 -6.75 4.93
C ILE A 51 6.88 -6.87 6.45
N GLY A 52 7.37 -8.01 6.92
CA GLY A 52 7.65 -8.19 8.35
C GLY A 52 8.58 -7.09 8.84
N THR A 53 8.53 -6.76 10.13
CA THR A 53 9.53 -5.90 10.75
C THR A 53 10.90 -6.54 10.55
N GLN A 54 11.71 -6.01 9.63
CA GLN A 54 13.14 -6.23 9.69
C GLN A 54 13.61 -5.63 11.02
N SER A 55 14.06 -6.52 11.90
CA SER A 55 14.66 -6.26 13.20
C SER A 55 15.84 -5.31 13.10
#